data_AF-A0A5S4FZL6-F1
#
_entry.id   AF-A0A5S4FZL6-F1
#
_cell.length_a   1.000
_cell.length_b   1.000
_cell.length_c   1.000
_cell.angle_alpha   90.00
_cell.angle_beta   90.00
_cell.angle_gamma   90.00
#
_symmetry.space_group_name_H-M   'P 1'
#
loop_
_entity.id
_entity.type
_entity.pdbx_description
1 polymer ?
#
loop_
_entity_poly.entity_id
_entity_poly.type
_entity_poly.pdbx_seq_one_letter_code
_entity_poly.pdbx_strand_id
1 'polypeptide(L)'
;MTDLHLPLDRSAGRLAAQIAAGFRAAVRSGRLTAGTRLPSSRDLARDLDVSRGVVVTAYEQLTAEGFLIARRGDGTRVAPLARPDTSAAPPDGAPPRHGATPRP
;
A
#
# COMPACT_ATOMS: atom_id res chain seq x y z
N MET A 1 -3.18 9.16 14.06
CA MET A 1 -1.72 9.08 14.19
C MET A 1 -1.41 7.61 14.37
N THR A 2 -1.28 6.88 13.26
CA THR A 2 -1.12 5.42 13.28
C THR A 2 0.37 5.17 13.27
N ASP A 3 0.94 4.90 14.43
CA ASP A 3 2.36 4.67 14.59
C ASP A 3 2.73 3.34 13.91
N LEU A 4 3.27 3.43 12.69
CA LEU A 4 3.52 2.27 11.84
C LEU A 4 5.01 1.91 11.88
N HIS A 5 5.45 1.35 13.01
CA HIS A 5 6.80 0.81 13.11
C HIS A 5 6.96 -0.43 12.21
N LEU A 6 7.65 -0.24 11.09
CA LEU A 6 8.03 -1.30 10.18
C LEU A 6 9.51 -1.61 10.32
N PRO A 7 9.91 -2.87 10.58
CA PRO A 7 11.31 -3.23 10.56
C PRO A 7 11.81 -3.16 9.11
N LEU A 8 12.66 -2.18 8.82
CA LEU A 8 13.30 -1.99 7.52
C LEU A 8 14.81 -2.22 7.64
N ASP A 9 15.31 -3.16 6.86
CA ASP A 9 16.72 -3.40 6.65
C ASP A 9 17.20 -2.62 5.42
N ARG A 10 17.94 -1.54 5.66
CA ARG A 10 18.50 -0.69 4.59
C ARG A 10 19.69 -1.34 3.88
N SER A 11 20.33 -2.33 4.50
CA SER A 11 21.52 -3.02 3.97
C SER A 11 21.17 -4.16 3.02
N ALA A 12 20.03 -4.82 3.21
CA ALA A 12 19.57 -5.92 2.35
C ALA A 12 19.14 -5.47 0.93
N GLY A 13 18.99 -4.16 0.70
CA GLY A 13 18.37 -3.62 -0.50
C GLY A 13 16.88 -3.98 -0.58
N ARG A 14 16.16 -3.42 -1.56
CA ARG A 14 14.71 -3.67 -1.79
C ARG A 14 13.77 -3.15 -0.68
N LEU A 15 14.03 -1.93 -0.19
CA LEU A 15 13.18 -1.26 0.80
C LEU A 15 11.68 -1.29 0.46
N ALA A 16 11.31 -1.13 -0.80
CA ALA A 16 9.90 -1.14 -1.21
C ALA A 16 9.22 -2.49 -0.90
N ALA A 17 9.90 -3.61 -1.15
CA ALA A 17 9.39 -4.94 -0.87
C ALA A 17 9.29 -5.19 0.65
N GLN A 18 10.22 -4.66 1.43
CA GLN A 18 10.17 -4.76 2.89
C GLN A 18 9.02 -3.92 3.47
N ILE A 19 8.79 -2.73 2.92
CA ILE A 19 7.62 -1.91 3.26
C ILE A 19 6.33 -2.70 2.96
N ALA A 20 6.20 -3.27 1.76
CA ALA A 20 5.04 -4.09 1.43
C ALA A 20 4.88 -5.29 2.38
N ALA A 21 5.96 -6.03 2.65
CA ALA A 21 5.94 -7.19 3.53
C ALA A 21 5.51 -6.84 4.97
N GLY A 22 6.02 -5.73 5.52
CA GLY A 22 5.63 -5.30 6.86
C GLY A 22 4.16 -4.86 6.92
N PHE A 23 3.63 -4.20 5.88
CA PHE A 23 2.20 -3.91 5.80
C PHE A 23 1.35 -5.18 5.78
N ARG A 24 1.72 -6.16 4.95
CA ARG A 24 1.04 -7.46 4.91
C ARG A 24 1.06 -8.14 6.27
N ALA A 25 2.19 -8.12 6.96
CA ALA A 25 2.33 -8.71 8.29
C ALA A 25 1.46 -7.97 9.32
N ALA A 26 1.40 -6.64 9.28
CA ALA A 26 0.56 -5.84 10.17
C ALA A 26 -0.94 -6.06 9.93
N VAL A 27 -1.36 -6.19 8.66
CA VAL A 27 -2.74 -6.56 8.29
C VAL A 27 -3.06 -7.97 8.76
N ARG A 28 -2.18 -8.94 8.49
CA ARG A 28 -2.37 -10.34 8.90
C ARG A 28 -2.38 -10.53 10.42
N SER A 29 -1.59 -9.73 11.13
CA SER A 29 -1.55 -9.69 12.59
C SER A 29 -2.77 -8.98 13.21
N GLY A 30 -3.65 -8.37 12.41
CA GLY A 30 -4.81 -7.63 12.89
C GLY A 30 -4.51 -6.22 13.45
N ARG A 31 -3.26 -5.75 13.36
CA ARG A 31 -2.88 -4.38 13.76
C ARG A 31 -3.43 -3.33 12.79
N LEU A 32 -3.57 -3.70 11.52
CA LEU A 32 -4.21 -2.88 10.49
C LEU A 32 -5.50 -3.56 10.04
N THR A 33 -6.63 -3.04 10.47
CA THR A 33 -7.95 -3.51 10.06
C THR A 33 -8.35 -2.96 8.71
N ALA A 34 -9.16 -3.73 7.99
CA ALA A 34 -9.85 -3.31 6.79
C ALA A 34 -10.50 -1.92 6.97
N GLY A 35 -10.32 -1.02 5.99
CA GLY A 35 -10.84 0.33 6.05
C GLY A 35 -9.99 1.33 6.86
N THR A 36 -8.93 0.87 7.52
CA THR A 36 -7.96 1.77 8.17
C THR A 36 -7.40 2.73 7.13
N ARG A 37 -7.45 4.03 7.45
CA ARG A 37 -6.89 5.07 6.60
C ARG A 37 -5.37 5.02 6.71
N LEU A 38 -4.69 4.82 5.57
CA LEU A 38 -3.24 4.88 5.53
C LEU A 38 -2.78 6.33 5.42
N PRO A 39 -1.59 6.64 5.97
CA PRO A 39 -0.90 7.87 5.69
C PRO A 39 -0.58 8.01 4.20
N SER A 40 -0.44 9.26 3.76
CA SER A 40 0.01 9.60 2.41
C SER A 40 1.38 8.99 2.14
N SER A 41 1.71 8.71 0.87
CA SER A 41 3.08 8.27 0.51
C SER A 41 4.17 9.26 0.94
N ARG A 42 3.82 10.54 1.14
CA ARG A 42 4.71 11.58 1.67
C ARG A 42 4.91 11.50 3.18
N ASP A 43 3.85 11.24 3.94
CA ASP A 43 3.92 11.18 5.40
C ASP A 43 4.65 9.90 5.83
N LEU A 44 4.28 8.77 5.22
CA LEU A 44 4.95 7.50 5.49
C LEU A 44 6.44 7.54 5.11
N ALA A 45 6.79 8.24 4.02
CA ALA A 45 8.17 8.43 3.62
C ALA A 45 8.97 9.22 4.67
N ARG A 46 8.34 10.21 5.32
CA ARG A 46 8.95 10.98 6.40
C ARG A 46 9.08 10.16 7.68
N ASP A 47 8.04 9.44 8.06
CA ASP A 47 8.02 8.63 9.28
C ASP A 47 9.06 7.51 9.23
N LEU A 48 9.25 6.89 8.05
CA LEU A 48 10.21 5.81 7.84
C LEU A 48 11.60 6.30 7.38
N ASP A 49 11.76 7.61 7.14
CA ASP A 49 12.94 8.24 6.57
C ASP A 49 13.43 7.53 5.29
N VAL A 50 12.53 7.44 4.30
CA VAL A 50 12.79 6.80 3.00
C VAL A 50 12.36 7.69 1.83
N SER A 51 12.92 7.44 0.65
CA SER A 51 12.51 8.16 -0.57
C SER A 51 11.06 7.86 -0.93
N ARG A 52 10.30 8.90 -1.31
CA ARG A 52 8.90 8.79 -1.77
C ARG A 52 8.70 7.72 -2.84
N GLY A 53 9.65 7.58 -3.78
CA GLY A 53 9.59 6.57 -4.83
C GLY A 53 9.48 5.14 -4.28
N VAL A 54 10.20 4.83 -3.20
CA VAL A 54 10.16 3.53 -2.52
C VAL A 54 8.78 3.24 -1.95
N VAL A 55 8.18 4.25 -1.30
CA VAL A 55 6.82 4.14 -0.74
C VAL A 55 5.77 3.98 -1.83
N VAL A 56 5.90 4.73 -2.93
CA VAL A 56 5.00 4.61 -4.08
C VAL A 56 5.06 3.20 -4.66
N THR A 57 6.26 2.66 -4.90
CA THR A 57 6.43 1.29 -5.38
C THR A 57 5.85 0.27 -4.42
N ALA A 58 6.02 0.44 -3.10
CA ALA A 58 5.43 -0.44 -2.10
C ALA A 58 3.89 -0.39 -2.12
N TYR A 59 3.31 0.81 -2.22
CA TYR A 59 1.86 0.99 -2.29
C TYR A 59 1.29 0.42 -3.58
N GLU A 60 1.98 0.56 -4.71
CA GLU A 60 1.60 -0.04 -5.98
C GLU A 60 1.59 -1.57 -5.90
N GLN A 61 2.62 -2.18 -5.29
CA GLN A 61 2.66 -3.62 -5.05
C GLN A 61 1.49 -4.07 -4.19
N LEU A 62 1.27 -3.41 -3.04
CA LEU A 62 0.15 -3.73 -2.15
C LEU A 62 -1.22 -3.53 -2.81
N THR A 63 -1.35 -2.54 -3.70
CA THR A 63 -2.59 -2.31 -4.46
C THR A 63 -2.80 -3.40 -5.50
N ALA A 64 -1.74 -3.78 -6.24
CA ALA A 64 -1.78 -4.84 -7.24
C ALA A 64 -2.14 -6.21 -6.63
N GLU A 65 -1.78 -6.42 -5.36
CA GLU A 65 -2.12 -7.62 -4.61
C GLU A 65 -3.49 -7.56 -3.92
N GLY A 66 -4.14 -6.40 -3.91
CA GLY A 66 -5.44 -6.20 -3.27
C GLY A 66 -5.39 -5.97 -1.75
N PHE A 67 -4.23 -5.63 -1.18
CA PHE A 67 -4.11 -5.21 0.23
C PHE A 67 -4.50 -3.74 0.43
N LEU A 68 -4.34 -2.88 -0.57
CA LEU A 68 -4.66 -1.46 -0.50
C LEU A 68 -5.65 -1.04 -1.59
N ILE A 69 -6.48 -0.05 -1.27
CA ILE A 69 -7.38 0.62 -2.20
C ILE A 69 -7.02 2.11 -2.20
N ALA A 70 -6.54 2.59 -3.34
CA ALA A 70 -6.32 4.01 -3.57
C ALA A 70 -7.60 4.63 -4.14
N ARG A 71 -8.28 5.50 -3.37
CA ARG A 71 -9.46 6.22 -3.85
C ARG A 71 -9.08 7.66 -4.19
N ARG A 72 -9.34 8.10 -5.44
CA ARG A 72 -9.15 9.50 -5.85
C ARG A 72 -9.91 10.43 -4.90
N GLY A 73 -9.20 11.35 -4.25
CA GLY A 73 -9.77 12.37 -3.37
C GLY A 73 -9.87 12.01 -1.88
N ASP A 74 -9.76 10.74 -1.50
CA ASP A 74 -9.99 10.29 -0.11
C ASP A 74 -8.72 9.74 0.57
N GLY A 75 -7.70 9.42 -0.24
CA GLY A 75 -6.44 8.82 0.19
C GLY A 75 -6.44 7.30 0.01
N THR A 76 -5.42 6.66 0.57
CA THR A 76 -5.24 5.21 0.50
C THR A 76 -5.82 4.57 1.75
N ARG A 77 -6.59 3.48 1.60
CA ARG A 77 -7.15 2.70 2.72
C ARG A 77 -6.78 1.23 2.60
N VAL A 78 -6.71 0.52 3.73
CA VAL A 78 -6.54 -0.93 3.74
C VAL A 78 -7.78 -1.53 3.10
N ALA A 79 -7.58 -2.39 2.09
CA ALA A 79 -8.68 -3.09 1.45
C ALA A 79 -9.44 -3.92 2.49
N PRO A 80 -10.77 -4.02 2.40
CA PRO A 80 -11.52 -5.05 3.10
C PRO A 80 -11.21 -6.40 2.47
N LEU A 81 -10.01 -6.92 2.74
CA LEU A 81 -9.72 -8.34 2.54
C LEU A 81 -10.73 -9.09 3.39
N ALA A 82 -11.60 -9.83 2.72
CA ALA A 82 -12.68 -10.59 3.33
C ALA A 82 -12.08 -11.67 4.23
N ARG A 83 -11.82 -11.31 5.50
CA ARG A 83 -11.32 -12.19 6.57
C ARG A 83 -9.89 -12.71 6.34
N PRO A 84 -9.10 -12.97 7.40
CA PRO A 84 -7.80 -13.65 7.25
C PRO A 84 -7.91 -15.12 6.83
N ASP A 85 -9.12 -15.66 6.69
CA ASP A 85 -9.35 -17.09 6.53
C ASP A 85 -10.16 -17.36 5.25
N THR A 86 -9.47 -17.93 4.27
CA THR A 86 -10.01 -18.65 3.12
C THR A 86 -10.70 -17.82 2.02
N SER A 87 -10.22 -18.08 0.81
CA SER A 87 -10.81 -17.75 -0.50
C SER A 87 -10.46 -16.39 -1.08
N ALA A 88 -9.46 -16.43 -1.96
CA ALA A 88 -9.23 -15.45 -3.00
C ALA A 88 -10.51 -15.18 -3.80
N ALA A 89 -10.92 -13.92 -3.88
CA ALA A 89 -11.69 -13.38 -4.98
C ALA A 89 -11.11 -11.99 -5.31
N PRO A 90 -10.79 -11.69 -6.57
CA PRO A 90 -10.20 -10.40 -6.94
C PRO A 90 -11.27 -9.30 -6.84
N PRO A 91 -10.97 -8.12 -6.25
CA PRO A 91 -11.84 -6.98 -6.40
C PRO A 91 -11.71 -6.42 -7.82
N ASP A 92 -12.84 -6.45 -8.53
CA ASP A 92 -13.11 -5.66 -9.73
C ASP A 92 -12.72 -4.19 -9.47
N GLY A 93 -11.73 -3.70 -10.20
CA GLY A 93 -11.08 -2.42 -9.92
C GLY A 93 -10.15 -2.03 -11.05
N ALA A 94 -10.71 -1.92 -12.26
CA ALA A 94 -10.03 -1.49 -13.46
C ALA A 94 -9.16 -0.23 -13.24
N PRO A 95 -7.91 -0.18 -13.73
CA PRO A 95 -7.17 1.07 -13.78
C PRO A 95 -7.88 2.04 -14.75
N PRO A 96 -8.05 3.33 -14.40
CA PRO A 96 -8.48 4.33 -15.37
C PRO A 96 -7.38 4.47 -16.42
N ARG A 97 -7.75 4.05 -17.64
CA ARG A 97 -7.15 4.40 -18.94
C ARG A 97 -6.38 5.72 -18.84
N HIS A 98 -5.04 5.63 -18.79
CA HIS A 98 -4.19 6.79 -19.03
C HIS A 98 -4.38 7.14 -20.50
N GLY A 99 -5.07 8.25 -20.74
CA GLY A 99 -5.19 8.85 -22.04
C GLY A 99 -3.80 9.14 -22.58
N ALA A 100 -3.45 8.48 -23.67
CA ALA A 100 -2.44 8.95 -24.60
C ALA A 100 -3.13 9.82 -25.65
N THR A 101 -3.16 11.12 -25.38
CA THR A 101 -3.09 12.18 -26.39
C THR A 101 -2.01 13.15 -25.88
N PRO A 102 -1.23 13.87 -26.74
CA PRO A 102 -1.67 14.44 -28.03
C PRO A 102 -0.63 14.53 -29.20
N ARG A 103 -1.16 14.67 -30.44
CA ARG A 103 -0.79 15.57 -31.59
C ARG A 103 0.62 15.52 -32.25
N PRO A 104 0.80 16.07 -33.47
CA PRO A 104 -0.17 16.60 -34.46
C PRO A 104 -0.52 15.65 -35.62
#